data_AF-A0A8T3XPD2-F1
#
_entry.id   AF-A0A8T3XPD2-F1
#
_cell.length_a   1.000
_cell.length_b   1.000
_cell.length_c   1.000
_cell.angle_alpha   90.00
_cell.angle_beta   90.00
_cell.angle_gamma   90.00
#
_symmetry.space_group_name_H-M   'P 1'
#
loop_
_entity.id
_entity.type
_entity.pdbx_description
1 polymer ?
#
loop_
_entity_poly.entity_id
_entity_poly.type
_entity_poly.pdbx_seq_one_letter_code
_entity_poly.pdbx_strand_id
1 'polypeptide(L)'
;MESEIITFSLIVLVLSIGIFFFVENAQQNLSFVGKKFFSGEIWRIVTFNFVHLSLSHLIGNVIAFIITTMLSFEVGLKSEYFIMLFFVSATSIALIEGIFFPGLIIAGASLGIYSILGGISISGRRLIPLYFFLPLIVLSIFLNKFFLDTVTFFEIIFHFFGFLSGLLLYYGIVKYINKKKSYLEVVE
;
A
#
# COMPACT_ATOMS: atom_id res chain seq x y z
N MET A 1 0.38 -16.39 -12.77
CA MET A 1 0.60 -14.93 -12.83
C MET A 1 -0.68 -14.14 -12.56
N GLU A 2 -1.72 -14.21 -13.40
CA GLU A 2 -3.01 -13.52 -13.19
C GLU A 2 -3.78 -13.99 -11.95
N SER A 3 -3.79 -15.30 -11.70
CA SER A 3 -4.43 -15.90 -10.53
C SER A 3 -3.78 -15.51 -9.20
N GLU A 4 -2.50 -15.14 -9.21
CA GLU A 4 -1.73 -14.89 -7.98
C GLU A 4 -2.06 -13.53 -7.35
N ILE A 5 -2.25 -12.48 -8.16
CA ILE A 5 -2.67 -11.17 -7.66
C ILE A 5 -4.04 -11.28 -7.00
N ILE A 6 -4.99 -11.95 -7.67
CA ILE A 6 -6.35 -12.16 -7.14
C ILE A 6 -6.29 -12.98 -5.85
N THR A 7 -5.53 -14.07 -5.84
CA THR A 7 -5.37 -14.92 -4.65
C THR A 7 -4.78 -14.14 -3.49
N PHE A 8 -3.71 -13.38 -3.73
CA PHE A 8 -3.10 -12.53 -2.71
C PHE A 8 -4.08 -11.47 -2.19
N SER A 9 -4.80 -10.79 -3.09
CA SER A 9 -5.78 -9.79 -2.69
C SER A 9 -6.92 -10.39 -1.87
N LEU A 10 -7.42 -11.57 -2.24
CA LEU A 10 -8.43 -12.29 -1.46
C LEU A 10 -7.91 -12.66 -0.06
N ILE A 11 -6.66 -13.11 0.05
CA ILE A 11 -6.03 -13.38 1.35
C ILE A 11 -6.01 -12.11 2.21
N VAL A 12 -5.53 -10.99 1.67
CA VAL A 12 -5.49 -9.71 2.40
C VAL A 12 -6.88 -9.26 2.84
N LEU A 13 -7.89 -9.39 1.96
CA LEU A 13 -9.27 -9.03 2.28
C LEU A 13 -9.86 -9.92 3.37
N VAL A 14 -9.72 -11.25 3.24
CA VAL A 14 -10.22 -12.22 4.23
C VAL A 14 -9.54 -12.00 5.58
N LEU A 15 -8.22 -11.79 5.60
CA LEU A 15 -7.49 -11.49 6.84
C LEU A 15 -7.94 -10.16 7.45
N SER A 16 -8.11 -9.11 6.64
CA SER A 16 -8.54 -7.80 7.14
C SER A 16 -9.94 -7.84 7.76
N ILE A 17 -10.88 -8.48 7.07
CA ILE A 17 -12.26 -8.65 7.55
C ILE A 17 -12.27 -9.57 8.78
N GLY A 18 -11.55 -10.70 8.72
CA GLY A 18 -11.48 -11.66 9.81
C GLY A 18 -10.89 -11.05 11.09
N ILE A 19 -9.78 -10.34 10.97
CA ILE A 19 -9.14 -9.64 12.10
C ILE A 19 -10.08 -8.58 12.67
N PHE A 20 -10.78 -7.82 11.83
CA PHE A 20 -11.67 -6.76 12.29
C PHE A 20 -12.85 -7.29 13.13
N PHE A 21 -13.48 -8.40 12.73
CA PHE A 21 -14.68 -8.92 13.39
C PHE A 21 -14.40 -9.94 14.49
N PHE A 22 -13.29 -10.69 14.42
CA PHE A 22 -13.07 -11.85 15.29
C PHE A 22 -11.85 -11.76 16.20
N VAL A 23 -10.97 -10.76 16.02
CA VAL A 23 -9.78 -10.60 16.87
C VAL A 23 -9.99 -9.43 17.84
N GLU A 24 -10.23 -9.77 19.10
CA GLU A 24 -10.32 -8.79 20.17
C GLU A 24 -9.01 -8.02 20.35
N ASN A 25 -9.12 -6.72 20.63
CA ASN A 25 -7.98 -5.82 20.84
C ASN A 25 -6.95 -5.83 19.69
N ALA A 26 -7.37 -6.13 18.46
CA ALA A 26 -6.51 -6.17 17.28
C ALA A 26 -5.68 -4.88 17.12
N GLN A 27 -6.28 -3.71 17.32
CA GLN A 27 -5.57 -2.42 17.25
C GLN A 27 -4.41 -2.35 18.26
N GLN A 28 -4.62 -2.78 19.50
CA GLN A 28 -3.57 -2.77 20.51
C GLN A 28 -2.45 -3.77 20.22
N ASN A 29 -2.79 -4.93 19.66
CA ASN A 29 -1.89 -6.09 19.54
C ASN A 29 -1.18 -6.20 18.19
N LEU A 30 -1.78 -5.68 17.12
CA LEU A 30 -1.37 -5.95 15.74
C LEU A 30 -1.05 -4.69 14.93
N SER A 31 -1.54 -3.50 15.32
CA SER A 31 -1.16 -2.24 14.66
C SER A 31 0.33 -1.94 14.85
N PHE A 32 0.90 -1.18 13.92
CA PHE A 32 2.28 -0.76 14.04
C PHE A 32 2.38 0.42 15.01
N VAL A 33 3.28 0.31 15.97
CA VAL A 33 3.65 1.36 16.92
C VAL A 33 5.16 1.25 17.11
N GLY A 34 5.91 2.28 16.71
CA GLY A 34 7.38 2.25 16.68
C GLY A 34 8.00 1.80 18.00
N LYS A 35 7.52 2.34 19.13
CA LYS A 35 8.00 1.97 20.48
C LYS A 35 7.84 0.48 20.78
N LYS A 36 6.71 -0.13 20.38
CA LYS A 36 6.46 -1.56 20.60
C LYS A 36 7.29 -2.42 19.66
N PHE A 37 7.37 -2.02 18.39
CA PHE A 37 8.19 -2.69 17.40
C PHE A 37 9.66 -2.76 17.84
N PHE A 38 10.26 -1.61 18.21
CA PHE A 38 11.64 -1.55 18.69
C PHE A 38 11.87 -2.22 20.05
N SER A 39 10.81 -2.53 20.80
CA SER A 39 10.88 -3.33 22.03
C SER A 39 10.81 -4.85 21.79
N GLY A 40 10.69 -5.30 20.53
CA GLY A 40 10.72 -6.71 20.16
C GLY A 40 9.43 -7.25 19.53
N GLU A 41 8.38 -6.44 19.40
CA GLU A 41 7.11 -6.84 18.78
C GLU A 41 7.19 -6.79 17.24
N ILE A 42 8.11 -7.55 16.65
CA ILE A 42 8.51 -7.44 15.24
C ILE A 42 7.39 -7.79 14.25
N TRP A 43 6.40 -8.61 14.63
CA TRP A 43 5.28 -8.98 13.78
C TRP A 43 4.44 -7.78 13.34
N ARG A 44 4.46 -6.70 14.14
CA ARG A 44 3.72 -5.46 13.90
C ARG A 44 4.02 -4.83 12.55
N ILE A 45 5.20 -5.07 11.99
CA ILE A 45 5.58 -4.54 10.67
C ILE A 45 4.80 -5.17 9.52
N VAL A 46 4.26 -6.37 9.72
CA VAL A 46 3.42 -7.04 8.72
C VAL A 46 1.96 -6.89 9.09
N THR A 47 1.62 -7.13 10.37
CA THR A 47 0.23 -7.27 10.80
C THR A 47 -0.59 -5.99 10.71
N PHE A 48 0.06 -4.81 10.77
CA PHE A 48 -0.65 -3.54 10.74
C PHE A 48 -1.49 -3.34 9.47
N ASN A 49 -1.09 -3.96 8.35
CA ASN A 49 -1.78 -3.86 7.06
C ASN A 49 -3.20 -4.47 7.11
N PHE A 50 -3.50 -5.33 8.08
CA PHE A 50 -4.79 -6.02 8.18
C PHE A 50 -5.71 -5.43 9.25
N VAL A 51 -5.19 -4.53 10.10
CA VAL A 51 -5.92 -3.97 11.23
C VAL A 51 -6.56 -2.65 10.83
N HIS A 52 -7.80 -2.41 11.22
CA HIS A 52 -8.51 -1.18 10.87
C HIS A 52 -9.10 -0.50 12.10
N LEU A 53 -9.09 0.83 12.09
CA LEU A 53 -9.50 1.66 13.24
C LEU A 53 -11.02 1.73 13.41
N SER A 54 -11.76 1.62 12.31
CA SER A 54 -13.21 1.72 12.27
C SER A 54 -13.78 0.91 11.11
N LEU A 55 -15.10 0.67 11.13
CA LEU A 55 -15.79 -0.03 10.04
C LEU A 55 -15.74 0.78 8.73
N SER A 56 -15.86 2.10 8.79
CA SER A 56 -15.73 2.96 7.60
C SER A 56 -14.33 2.90 7.01
N HIS A 57 -13.28 2.85 7.84
CA HIS A 57 -11.91 2.70 7.39
C HIS A 57 -11.66 1.33 6.73
N LEU A 58 -12.25 0.25 7.28
CA LEU A 58 -12.21 -1.07 6.66
C LEU A 58 -12.90 -1.06 5.28
N ILE A 59 -14.14 -0.57 5.21
CA ILE A 59 -14.91 -0.55 3.95
C ILE A 59 -14.17 0.27 2.88
N GLY A 60 -13.62 1.43 3.25
CA GLY A 60 -12.82 2.27 2.36
C GLY A 60 -11.61 1.52 1.79
N ASN A 61 -10.85 0.83 2.63
CA ASN A 61 -9.70 0.04 2.18
C ASN A 61 -10.11 -1.16 1.34
N VAL A 62 -11.20 -1.86 1.67
CA VAL A 62 -11.71 -2.98 0.87
C VAL A 62 -12.04 -2.52 -0.56
N ILE A 63 -12.80 -1.43 -0.68
CA ILE A 63 -13.18 -0.88 -1.99
C ILE A 63 -11.93 -0.42 -2.75
N ALA A 64 -11.06 0.37 -2.10
CA ALA A 64 -9.84 0.87 -2.72
C ALA A 64 -8.89 -0.25 -3.16
N PHE A 65 -8.78 -1.32 -2.38
CA PHE A 65 -7.92 -2.44 -2.69
C PHE A 65 -8.48 -3.32 -3.81
N ILE A 66 -9.80 -3.52 -3.89
CA ILE A 66 -10.44 -4.18 -5.04
C ILE A 66 -10.16 -3.39 -6.33
N ILE A 67 -10.40 -2.07 -6.32
CA ILE A 67 -10.14 -1.21 -7.48
C ILE A 67 -8.66 -1.28 -7.88
N THR A 68 -7.75 -1.19 -6.90
CA THR A 68 -6.30 -1.24 -7.14
C THR A 68 -5.86 -2.60 -7.68
N THR A 69 -6.48 -3.68 -7.22
CA THR A 69 -6.26 -5.05 -7.74
C THR A 69 -6.69 -5.14 -9.20
N MET A 70 -7.88 -4.64 -9.55
CA MET A 70 -8.38 -4.62 -10.93
C MET A 70 -7.51 -3.76 -11.84
N LEU A 71 -7.08 -2.57 -11.38
CA LEU A 71 -6.17 -1.72 -12.13
C LEU A 71 -4.81 -2.39 -12.34
N SER A 72 -4.29 -3.10 -11.34
CA SER A 72 -3.02 -3.83 -11.45
C SER A 72 -3.09 -4.91 -12.52
N PHE A 73 -4.23 -5.59 -12.62
CA PHE A 73 -4.50 -6.55 -13.68
C PHE A 73 -4.51 -5.88 -15.05
N GLU A 74 -5.25 -4.79 -15.20
CA GLU A 74 -5.41 -4.09 -16.48
C GLU A 74 -4.08 -3.52 -17.01
N VAL A 75 -3.22 -3.02 -16.13
CA VAL A 75 -1.89 -2.53 -16.52
C VAL A 75 -0.84 -3.63 -16.70
N GLY A 76 -1.21 -4.90 -16.50
CA GLY A 76 -0.31 -6.04 -16.61
C GLY A 76 0.81 -6.04 -15.57
N LEU A 77 0.54 -5.53 -14.36
CA LEU A 77 1.51 -5.56 -13.27
C LEU A 77 1.78 -7.01 -12.86
N LYS A 78 3.06 -7.38 -12.73
CA LYS A 78 3.41 -8.74 -12.29
C LYS A 78 3.11 -8.94 -10.80
N SER A 79 2.76 -10.17 -10.41
CA SER A 79 2.38 -10.53 -9.05
C SER A 79 3.49 -10.24 -8.04
N GLU A 80 4.75 -10.51 -8.37
CA GLU A 80 5.89 -10.21 -7.52
C GLU A 80 6.02 -8.71 -7.23
N TYR A 81 5.77 -7.85 -8.22
CA TYR A 81 5.84 -6.40 -8.04
C TYR A 81 4.65 -5.87 -7.26
N PHE A 82 3.45 -6.43 -7.47
CA PHE A 82 2.27 -6.11 -6.67
C PHE A 82 2.53 -6.36 -5.19
N ILE A 83 3.05 -7.55 -4.84
CA ILE A 83 3.34 -7.95 -3.46
C ILE A 83 4.48 -7.10 -2.87
N MET A 84 5.55 -6.85 -3.64
CA MET A 84 6.65 -5.97 -3.21
C MET A 84 6.16 -4.55 -2.94
N LEU A 85 5.34 -3.98 -3.82
CA LEU A 85 4.77 -2.64 -3.63
C LEU A 85 3.87 -2.60 -2.42
N PHE A 86 3.05 -3.63 -2.19
CA PHE A 86 2.17 -3.70 -1.03
C PHE A 86 2.96 -3.75 0.29
N PHE A 87 3.94 -4.65 0.43
CA PHE A 87 4.65 -4.84 1.70
C PHE A 87 5.91 -4.01 1.88
N VAL A 88 6.81 -3.98 0.90
CA VAL A 88 8.15 -3.38 1.06
C VAL A 88 8.03 -1.87 1.21
N SER A 89 7.23 -1.24 0.35
CA SER A 89 7.00 0.21 0.41
C SER A 89 6.28 0.60 1.71
N ALA A 90 5.19 -0.10 2.05
CA ALA A 90 4.43 0.17 3.27
C ALA A 90 5.28 0.00 4.55
N THR A 91 6.06 -1.08 4.60
CA THR A 91 7.01 -1.36 5.70
C THR A 91 8.08 -0.28 5.80
N SER A 92 8.63 0.19 4.68
CA SER A 92 9.67 1.23 4.68
C SER A 92 9.14 2.53 5.28
N ILE A 93 7.92 2.94 4.90
CA ILE A 93 7.27 4.14 5.45
C ILE A 93 6.92 3.95 6.93
N ALA A 94 6.39 2.79 7.33
CA ALA A 94 6.11 2.48 8.73
C ALA A 94 7.37 2.53 9.60
N LEU A 95 8.51 1.98 9.13
CA LEU A 95 9.78 2.04 9.86
C LEU A 95 10.29 3.46 10.02
N ILE A 96 10.26 4.27 8.95
CA ILE A 96 10.64 5.69 9.00
C ILE A 96 9.76 6.41 10.03
N GLU A 97 8.44 6.21 9.97
CA GLU A 97 7.52 6.78 10.94
C GLU A 97 7.88 6.34 12.37
N GLY A 98 8.05 5.05 12.61
CA GLY A 98 8.33 4.54 13.95
C GLY A 98 9.60 5.12 14.57
N ILE A 99 10.59 5.54 13.76
CA ILE A 99 11.80 6.23 14.23
C ILE A 99 11.48 7.67 14.66
N PHE A 100 10.71 8.41 13.86
CA PHE A 100 10.44 9.83 14.09
C PHE A 100 9.26 10.09 15.04
N PHE A 101 8.27 9.19 15.08
CA PHE A 101 7.03 9.33 15.83
C PHE A 101 6.66 8.03 16.59
N PRO A 102 7.54 7.48 17.45
CA PRO A 102 7.43 6.13 18.01
C PRO A 102 6.14 5.79 18.77
N GLY A 103 5.32 6.78 19.14
CA GLY A 103 4.03 6.57 19.82
C GLY A 103 2.81 6.56 18.89
N LEU A 104 2.97 6.87 17.60
CA LEU A 104 1.87 6.90 16.65
C LEU A 104 1.41 5.48 16.31
N ILE A 105 0.11 5.34 16.10
CA ILE A 105 -0.51 4.07 15.71
C ILE A 105 -0.75 4.11 14.21
N ILE A 106 -0.13 3.17 13.49
CA ILE A 106 -0.43 2.92 12.07
C ILE A 106 -1.26 1.63 11.99
N ALA A 107 -2.40 1.73 11.30
CA ALA A 107 -3.27 0.60 11.03
C ALA A 107 -3.94 0.80 9.66
N GLY A 108 -4.02 -0.27 8.88
CA GLY A 108 -4.79 -0.31 7.64
C GLY A 108 -3.94 -0.67 6.43
N ALA A 109 -4.60 -1.19 5.40
CA ALA A 109 -3.95 -1.57 4.14
C ALA A 109 -3.55 -0.37 3.27
N SER A 110 -4.00 0.84 3.61
CA SER A 110 -3.91 2.02 2.74
C SER A 110 -2.49 2.36 2.31
N LEU A 111 -1.49 2.23 3.18
CA LEU A 111 -0.08 2.43 2.81
C LEU A 111 0.35 1.52 1.65
N GLY A 112 -0.04 0.24 1.70
CA GLY A 112 0.20 -0.71 0.62
C GLY A 112 -0.60 -0.38 -0.64
N ILE A 113 -1.87 -0.01 -0.50
CA ILE A 113 -2.74 0.39 -1.61
C ILE A 113 -2.15 1.58 -2.36
N TYR A 114 -1.80 2.67 -1.66
CA TYR A 114 -1.22 3.86 -2.27
C TYR A 114 0.14 3.54 -2.91
N SER A 115 0.93 2.65 -2.31
CA SER A 115 2.19 2.18 -2.90
C SER A 115 1.97 1.48 -4.25
N ILE A 116 0.96 0.61 -4.35
CA ILE A 116 0.62 -0.03 -5.63
C ILE A 116 0.15 1.03 -6.65
N LEU A 117 -0.68 1.98 -6.25
CA LEU A 117 -1.12 3.09 -7.11
C LEU A 117 0.05 3.94 -7.60
N GLY A 118 1.09 4.10 -6.78
CA GLY A 118 2.38 4.69 -7.17
C GLY A 118 3.05 3.94 -8.31
N GLY A 119 3.12 2.61 -8.22
CA GLY A 119 3.64 1.76 -9.31
C GLY A 119 2.79 1.82 -10.58
N ILE A 120 1.46 1.77 -10.43
CA ILE A 120 0.49 1.92 -11.54
C ILE A 120 0.67 3.25 -12.27
N SER A 121 1.04 4.33 -11.59
CA SER A 121 1.27 5.64 -12.25
C SER A 121 2.39 5.62 -13.31
N ILE A 122 3.23 4.59 -13.31
CA ILE A 122 4.30 4.38 -14.29
C ILE A 122 3.82 3.46 -15.41
N SER A 123 3.30 2.27 -15.10
CA SER A 123 2.86 1.28 -16.09
C SER A 123 1.53 1.63 -16.75
N GLY A 124 0.62 2.25 -16.00
CA GLY A 124 -0.74 2.60 -16.41
C GLY A 124 -0.85 3.80 -17.34
N ARG A 125 0.25 4.50 -17.65
CA ARG A 125 0.25 5.66 -18.56
C ARG A 125 -0.28 5.35 -19.96
N ARG A 126 -0.21 4.07 -20.38
CA ARG A 126 -0.77 3.61 -21.64
C ARG A 126 -2.31 3.61 -21.64
N LEU A 127 -2.92 3.46 -20.47
CA LEU A 127 -4.37 3.26 -20.31
C LEU A 127 -5.06 4.49 -19.73
N ILE A 128 -4.44 5.13 -18.75
CA ILE A 128 -4.97 6.31 -18.07
C ILE A 128 -3.93 7.43 -18.17
N PRO A 129 -4.23 8.54 -18.87
CA PRO A 129 -3.31 9.66 -18.94
C PRO A 129 -3.00 10.23 -17.56
N LEU A 130 -1.75 10.64 -17.34
CA LEU A 130 -1.27 11.08 -16.02
C LEU A 130 -2.04 12.29 -15.47
N TYR A 131 -2.51 13.18 -16.36
CA TYR A 131 -3.29 14.35 -16.00
C TYR A 131 -4.73 14.02 -15.54
N PHE A 132 -5.23 12.80 -15.78
CA PHE A 132 -6.44 12.29 -15.14
C PHE A 132 -6.11 11.48 -13.88
N PHE A 133 -5.07 10.65 -13.95
CA PHE A 133 -4.72 9.76 -12.84
C PHE A 133 -4.27 10.53 -11.59
N LEU A 134 -3.37 11.51 -11.72
CA LEU A 134 -2.83 12.24 -10.57
C LEU A 134 -3.91 13.04 -9.81
N PRO A 135 -4.81 13.81 -10.47
CA PRO A 135 -5.91 14.45 -9.76
C PRO A 135 -6.80 13.47 -9.03
N LEU A 136 -7.09 12.27 -9.57
CA LEU A 136 -7.89 11.26 -8.89
C LEU A 136 -7.20 10.71 -7.63
N ILE A 137 -5.88 10.48 -7.69
CA ILE A 137 -5.10 10.05 -6.52
C ILE A 137 -5.02 11.14 -5.46
N VAL A 138 -4.74 12.39 -5.87
CA VAL A 138 -4.75 13.54 -4.97
C VAL A 138 -6.13 13.65 -4.34
N LEU A 139 -7.18 13.65 -5.15
CA LEU A 139 -8.55 13.71 -4.68
C LEU A 139 -8.85 12.56 -3.70
N SER A 140 -8.44 11.32 -3.96
CA SER A 140 -8.69 10.21 -3.02
C SER A 140 -7.96 10.35 -1.68
N ILE A 141 -6.73 10.88 -1.69
CA ILE A 141 -5.95 11.17 -0.47
C ILE A 141 -6.66 12.23 0.39
N PHE A 142 -7.23 13.26 -0.24
CA PHE A 142 -7.88 14.37 0.45
C PHE A 142 -9.37 14.16 0.73
N LEU A 143 -10.09 13.40 -0.10
CA LEU A 143 -11.52 13.13 0.01
C LEU A 143 -11.88 12.53 1.36
N ASN A 144 -11.07 11.60 1.86
CA ASN A 144 -11.31 10.96 3.15
C ASN A 144 -11.43 12.00 4.28
N LYS A 145 -10.67 13.10 4.25
CA LYS A 145 -10.80 14.19 5.23
C LYS A 145 -12.10 15.00 5.11
N PHE A 146 -12.65 15.13 3.91
CA PHE A 146 -13.89 15.89 3.70
C PHE A 146 -15.15 15.11 4.09
N PHE A 147 -15.10 13.77 4.06
CA PHE A 147 -16.26 12.91 4.36
C PHE A 147 -16.17 12.20 5.71
N LEU A 148 -14.97 12.11 6.30
CA LEU A 148 -14.73 11.46 7.59
C LEU A 148 -13.92 12.41 8.49
N ASP A 149 -14.58 13.03 9.47
CA ASP A 149 -13.95 13.93 10.45
C ASP A 149 -12.86 13.23 11.30
N THR A 150 -12.77 11.91 11.20
CA THR A 150 -11.79 11.09 11.91
C THR A 150 -10.41 11.08 11.24
N VAL A 151 -10.27 11.62 10.02
CA VAL A 151 -9.03 11.52 9.25
C VAL A 151 -8.01 12.56 9.71
N THR A 152 -6.87 12.08 10.16
CA THR A 152 -5.80 12.94 10.70
C THR A 152 -4.92 13.50 9.58
N PHE A 153 -4.25 14.63 9.87
CA PHE A 153 -3.24 15.17 8.95
C PHE A 153 -2.10 14.18 8.68
N PHE A 154 -1.76 13.34 9.66
CA PHE A 154 -0.74 12.29 9.51
C PHE A 154 -1.16 11.21 8.50
N GLU A 155 -2.43 10.79 8.50
CA GLU A 155 -2.92 9.82 7.51
C GLU A 155 -2.78 10.33 6.08
N ILE A 156 -3.08 11.61 5.83
CA ILE A 156 -2.89 12.24 4.51
C ILE A 156 -1.41 12.19 4.10
N ILE A 157 -0.52 12.57 5.00
CA ILE A 157 0.93 12.54 4.76
C ILE A 157 1.40 11.13 4.43
N PHE A 158 0.94 10.13 5.19
CA PHE A 158 1.34 8.74 4.99
C PHE A 158 0.79 8.17 3.69
N HIS A 159 -0.44 8.49 3.31
CA HIS A 159 -0.97 8.09 2.00
C HIS A 159 -0.13 8.67 0.85
N PHE A 160 0.27 9.94 0.95
CA PHE A 160 1.16 10.57 -0.02
C PHE A 160 2.54 9.88 -0.08
N PHE A 161 3.16 9.62 1.07
CA PHE A 161 4.45 8.94 1.12
C PHE A 161 4.38 7.47 0.70
N GLY A 162 3.27 6.77 0.96
CA GLY A 162 3.01 5.44 0.43
C GLY A 162 3.01 5.47 -1.10
N PHE A 163 2.26 6.39 -1.70
CA PHE A 163 2.25 6.60 -3.15
C PHE A 163 3.64 6.90 -3.71
N LEU A 164 4.36 7.86 -3.11
CA LEU A 164 5.68 8.25 -3.58
C LEU A 164 6.69 7.11 -3.47
N SER A 165 6.69 6.39 -2.36
CA SER A 165 7.57 5.24 -2.12
C SER A 165 7.33 4.13 -3.14
N GLY A 166 6.06 3.80 -3.43
CA GLY A 166 5.72 2.81 -4.44
C GLY A 166 6.12 3.23 -5.85
N LEU A 167 5.94 4.51 -6.21
CA LEU A 167 6.41 5.07 -7.47
C LEU A 167 7.94 4.92 -7.61
N LEU A 168 8.70 5.31 -6.58
CA LEU A 168 10.16 5.24 -6.61
C LEU A 168 10.67 3.80 -6.69
N LEU A 169 10.07 2.89 -5.91
CA LEU A 169 10.41 1.47 -5.94
C LEU A 169 10.17 0.87 -7.33
N TYR A 170 8.99 1.09 -7.89
CA TYR A 170 8.65 0.54 -9.20
C TYR A 170 9.47 1.17 -10.33
N TYR A 171 9.75 2.47 -10.26
CA TYR A 171 10.68 3.14 -11.18
C TYR A 171 12.07 2.48 -11.16
N GLY A 172 12.60 2.18 -9.97
CA GLY A 172 13.86 1.47 -9.80
C GLY A 172 13.84 0.07 -10.43
N ILE A 173 12.77 -0.69 -10.21
CA ILE A 173 12.56 -2.02 -10.80
C ILE A 173 12.58 -1.94 -12.34
N VAL A 174 11.78 -1.06 -12.93
CA VAL A 174 11.69 -0.89 -14.39
C VAL A 174 13.05 -0.49 -14.97
N LYS A 175 13.74 0.47 -14.34
CA LYS A 175 15.07 0.92 -14.78
C LYS A 175 16.09 -0.22 -14.75
N TYR A 176 16.08 -1.05 -13.70
CA TYR A 176 16.97 -2.19 -13.58
C TYR A 176 16.73 -3.22 -14.70
N ILE A 177 15.46 -3.55 -14.98
CA ILE A 177 15.07 -4.51 -16.02
C ILE A 177 15.50 -4.01 -17.41
N ASN A 178 15.21 -2.74 -17.73
CA ASN A 178 15.57 -2.15 -19.03
C ASN A 178 17.09 -2.13 -19.23
N LYS A 179 17.85 -1.81 -18.18
CA LYS A 179 19.32 -1.87 -18.22
C LYS A 179 19.81 -3.29 -18.51
N LYS A 180 19.25 -4.31 -17.84
CA LYS A 180 19.61 -5.72 -18.05
C LYS A 180 19.32 -6.18 -19.49
N LYS A 181 18.16 -5.79 -20.04
CA LYS A 181 17.78 -6.13 -21.42
C LYS A 181 18.77 -5.53 -22.44
N SER A 182 19.12 -4.26 -22.27
CA SER A 182 20.11 -3.59 -23.13
C SER A 182 21.49 -4.26 -23.10
N TYR A 183 21.93 -4.82 -21.97
CA TYR A 183 23.20 -5.58 -21.93
C TYR A 183 23.14 -6.88 -22.71
N LEU A 184 22.01 -7.60 -22.68
CA LEU A 184 21.86 -8.86 -23.41
C LEU A 184 21.81 -8.62 -24.93
N GLU A 185 21.12 -7.57 -25.38
CA GLU A 185 21.06 -7.16 -26.79
C GLU A 185 22.43 -6.71 -27.37
N VAL A 186 23.43 -6.40 -26.52
CA VAL A 186 24.80 -6.02 -26.95
C VAL A 186 25.74 -7.22 -27.02
N VAL A 187 25.39 -8.34 -26.37
CA VAL A 187 26.25 -9.53 -26.25
C VAL A 187 25.84 -10.65 -27.22
N GLU A 188 24.64 -10.58 -27.80
CA GLU A 188 24.18 -11.39 -28.94
C GLU A 188 24.60 -10.79 -30.29
#